data_AF-A0A933QTJ6-F1
#
_entry.id   AF-A0A933QTJ6-F1
#
_cell.length_a   1.000
_cell.length_b   1.000
_cell.length_c   1.000
_cell.angle_alpha   90.00
_cell.angle_beta   90.00
_cell.angle_gamma   90.00
#
_symmetry.space_group_name_H-M   'P 1'
#
loop_
_entity.id
_entity.type
_entity.pdbx_description
1 polymer ?
#
loop_
_entity_poly.entity_id
_entity_poly.type
_entity_poly.pdbx_seq_one_letter_code
_entity_poly.pdbx_strand_id
1 'polypeptide(L)'
;MKKPFTSLVLAILLLSLLGSGVARSAPGTKTIRDDATGGDCTSMGKWNLATKTCMLTMDLTDSIVIADNNITLDGNGHSISKGTDPSLGCIQGGGTVKNLRVTQCSLGIWGPLTVMDSSFTENGLALLAQGGSNFSFTKNVLSNNAMGIVLGHVAGALIANNRILNNQGCGISFKTSANGVNITDNIVSHNDCGISIRGFNNFVKNNTISHNRTIGISVVFADLQHIEIYNNNFIGNPSPQVQSSEGAVFNQDVLIVGNYWSNYHTRPQGCKDLNHDSLCDAPYVFPGGQDNLPWVHKNGWLGKDDDNREEGRN
;
A
#
# COMPACT_ATOMS: atom_id res chain seq x y z
N MET A 1 -40.62 10.32 14.81
CA MET A 1 -39.71 11.31 14.18
C MET A 1 -38.38 10.63 13.89
N LYS A 2 -38.19 10.16 12.65
CA LYS A 2 -36.95 9.56 12.14
C LYS A 2 -36.31 10.58 11.21
N LYS A 3 -35.06 10.97 11.46
CA LYS A 3 -34.26 11.79 10.53
C LYS A 3 -33.85 10.91 9.34
N PRO A 4 -33.92 11.41 8.08
CA PRO A 4 -33.47 10.63 6.94
C PRO A 4 -31.93 10.71 6.86
N PHE A 5 -31.29 9.54 6.81
CA PHE A 5 -29.93 9.41 6.30
C PHE A 5 -30.00 9.68 4.80
N THR A 6 -29.51 10.84 4.37
CA THR A 6 -29.29 11.13 2.96
C THR A 6 -28.14 10.28 2.46
N SER A 7 -28.48 9.42 1.51
CA SER A 7 -27.61 8.53 0.75
C SER A 7 -26.45 9.33 0.12
N LEU A 8 -25.24 9.14 0.63
CA LEU A 8 -24.01 9.56 -0.03
C LEU A 8 -23.80 8.63 -1.22
N VAL A 9 -24.21 9.08 -2.40
CA VAL A 9 -23.95 8.37 -3.66
C VAL A 9 -22.45 8.33 -3.87
N LEU A 10 -21.89 7.13 -3.73
CA LEU A 10 -20.52 6.75 -4.01
C LEU A 10 -20.25 7.02 -5.51
N ALA A 11 -19.65 8.17 -5.82
CA ALA A 11 -19.07 8.41 -7.14
C ALA A 11 -17.84 7.52 -7.29
N ILE A 12 -18.05 6.29 -7.75
CA ILE A 12 -16.97 5.43 -8.25
C ILE A 12 -16.45 6.11 -9.51
N LEU A 13 -15.36 6.88 -9.38
CA LEU A 13 -14.59 7.31 -10.53
C LEU A 13 -13.99 6.05 -11.18
N LEU A 14 -14.68 5.53 -12.21
CA LEU A 14 -14.04 4.73 -13.24
C LEU A 14 -13.02 5.63 -13.92
N LEU A 15 -11.75 5.56 -13.49
CA LEU A 15 -10.63 6.00 -14.31
C LEU A 15 -10.52 5.02 -15.49
N SER A 16 -11.34 5.20 -16.52
CA SER A 16 -11.01 4.76 -17.87
C SER A 16 -10.04 5.78 -18.47
N LEU A 17 -8.78 5.79 -18.03
CA LEU A 17 -7.72 6.54 -18.70
C LEU A 17 -7.15 5.70 -19.85
N LEU A 18 -7.95 5.58 -20.91
CA LEU A 18 -7.45 5.45 -22.27
C LEU A 18 -7.85 6.76 -22.96
N GLY A 19 -6.99 7.77 -22.78
CA GLY A 19 -7.21 9.09 -23.30
C GLY A 19 -6.37 10.06 -22.52
N SER A 20 -5.48 10.76 -23.22
CA SER A 20 -4.60 11.83 -22.77
C SER A 20 -5.38 13.05 -22.24
N GLY A 21 -6.13 12.85 -21.17
CA GLY A 21 -6.77 13.89 -20.38
C GLY A 21 -5.87 14.24 -19.20
N VAL A 22 -5.02 15.25 -19.38
CA VAL A 22 -4.29 15.87 -18.28
C VAL A 22 -5.32 16.36 -17.27
N ALA A 23 -5.27 15.86 -16.04
CA ALA A 23 -6.06 16.39 -14.94
C ALA A 23 -5.80 17.91 -14.89
N ARG A 24 -6.85 18.71 -15.11
CA ARG A 24 -6.75 20.17 -15.13
C ARG A 24 -6.32 20.64 -13.73
N SER A 25 -5.25 21.43 -13.64
CA SER A 25 -4.82 22.02 -12.38
C SER A 25 -5.93 22.90 -11.82
N ALA A 26 -6.23 22.71 -10.54
CA ALA A 26 -7.25 23.50 -9.86
C ALA A 26 -6.78 24.97 -9.71
N PRO A 27 -7.70 25.94 -9.65
CA PRO A 27 -7.38 27.27 -9.14
C PRO A 27 -6.65 27.17 -7.79
N GLY A 28 -5.54 27.91 -7.62
CA GLY A 28 -4.69 27.82 -6.43
C GLY A 28 -3.61 26.74 -6.47
N THR A 29 -3.41 26.01 -7.57
CA THR A 29 -2.31 25.03 -7.67
C THR A 29 -0.94 25.71 -7.65
N LYS A 30 -0.07 25.30 -6.72
CA LYS A 30 1.34 25.66 -6.62
C LYS A 30 2.18 24.72 -7.47
N THR A 31 3.15 25.24 -8.22
CA THR A 31 4.01 24.45 -9.09
C THR A 31 5.47 24.55 -8.63
N ILE A 32 6.09 23.41 -8.31
CA ILE A 32 7.52 23.32 -7.99
C ILE A 32 8.27 22.93 -9.27
N ARG A 33 9.34 23.67 -9.57
CA ARG A 33 10.17 23.52 -10.78
C ARG A 33 11.65 23.46 -10.43
N ASP A 34 12.44 22.86 -11.30
CA ASP A 34 13.90 22.86 -11.19
C ASP A 34 14.46 24.15 -11.79
N ASP A 35 14.27 25.26 -11.08
CA ASP A 35 14.79 26.58 -11.45
C ASP A 35 15.45 27.29 -10.25
N ALA A 36 15.92 28.52 -10.47
CA ALA A 36 16.62 29.30 -9.45
C ALA A 36 15.81 29.53 -8.16
N THR A 37 14.47 29.45 -8.23
CA THR A 37 13.56 29.73 -7.11
C THR A 37 12.75 28.52 -6.66
N GLY A 38 12.83 27.40 -7.38
CA GLY A 38 11.98 26.23 -7.12
C GLY A 38 10.55 26.42 -7.61
N GLY A 39 10.31 27.28 -8.62
CA GLY A 39 8.98 27.76 -8.98
C GLY A 39 8.28 28.47 -7.81
N ASP A 40 7.09 28.01 -7.43
CA ASP A 40 6.27 28.57 -6.35
C ASP A 40 6.77 28.22 -4.94
N CYS A 41 7.84 27.44 -4.80
CA CYS A 41 8.33 26.98 -3.50
C CYS A 41 8.57 28.12 -2.51
N THR A 42 9.14 29.24 -2.95
CA THR A 42 9.41 30.41 -2.09
C THR A 42 8.16 31.04 -1.46
N SER A 43 6.96 30.76 -2.01
CA SER A 43 5.69 31.25 -1.45
C SER A 43 5.10 30.36 -0.36
N MET A 44 5.62 29.14 -0.20
CA MET A 44 5.10 28.10 0.72
C MET A 44 6.18 27.42 1.57
N GLY A 45 7.45 27.72 1.31
CA GLY A 45 8.58 27.03 1.88
C GLY A 45 9.93 27.61 1.49
N LYS A 46 10.98 26.83 1.74
CA LYS A 46 12.38 27.15 1.42
C LYS A 46 12.88 26.26 0.30
N TRP A 47 13.38 26.87 -0.77
CA TRP A 47 14.01 26.16 -1.87
C TRP A 47 15.51 25.97 -1.60
N ASN A 48 15.99 24.73 -1.70
CA ASN A 48 17.41 24.41 -1.75
C ASN A 48 17.78 23.97 -3.16
N LEU A 49 18.53 24.83 -3.86
CA LEU A 49 18.97 24.60 -5.24
C LEU A 49 19.93 23.41 -5.37
N ALA A 50 20.83 23.21 -4.40
CA ALA A 50 21.83 22.15 -4.47
C ALA A 50 21.21 20.75 -4.39
N THR A 51 20.10 20.61 -3.66
CA THR A 51 19.39 19.33 -3.47
C THR A 51 18.05 19.27 -4.18
N LYS A 52 17.69 20.28 -4.97
CA LYS A 52 16.37 20.44 -5.63
C LYS A 52 15.20 20.17 -4.68
N THR A 53 15.32 20.70 -3.46
CA THR A 53 14.37 20.39 -2.38
C THR A 53 13.54 21.61 -2.03
N CYS A 54 12.22 21.46 -2.11
CA CYS A 54 11.28 22.40 -1.53
C CYS A 54 10.87 21.91 -0.13
N MET A 55 11.27 22.64 0.91
CA MET A 55 10.91 22.34 2.29
C MET A 55 9.76 23.24 2.74
N LEU A 56 8.61 22.67 3.09
CA LEU A 56 7.46 23.46 3.55
C LEU A 56 7.75 24.15 4.89
N THR A 57 7.18 25.34 5.07
CA THR A 57 7.24 26.11 6.32
C THR A 57 5.87 26.39 6.90
N MET A 58 4.81 25.92 6.26
CA MET A 58 3.43 26.10 6.67
C MET A 58 2.55 24.99 6.10
N ASP A 59 1.39 24.81 6.74
CA ASP A 59 0.33 23.97 6.20
C ASP A 59 -0.32 24.65 4.98
N LEU A 60 -0.81 23.83 4.03
CA LEU A 60 -1.35 24.30 2.77
C LEU A 60 -2.75 23.76 2.52
N THR A 61 -3.56 24.57 1.84
CA THR A 61 -4.83 24.15 1.24
C THR A 61 -4.78 24.08 -0.28
N ASP A 62 -3.65 24.49 -0.84
CA ASP A 62 -3.37 24.48 -2.27
C ASP A 62 -2.93 23.10 -2.75
N SER A 63 -3.11 22.83 -4.05
CA SER A 63 -2.60 21.59 -4.66
C SER A 63 -1.16 21.86 -5.05
N ILE A 64 -0.33 20.82 -5.08
CA ILE A 64 1.05 20.93 -5.57
C ILE A 64 1.22 20.12 -6.85
N VAL A 65 1.84 20.72 -7.84
CA VAL A 65 2.39 20.04 -9.01
C VAL A 65 3.92 20.08 -8.94
N ILE A 66 4.56 18.91 -8.91
CA ILE A 66 6.00 18.76 -9.10
C ILE A 66 6.23 18.59 -10.60
N ALA A 67 6.64 19.68 -11.27
CA ALA A 67 6.63 19.74 -12.73
C ALA A 67 7.84 19.05 -13.37
N ASP A 68 8.98 19.01 -12.68
CA ASP A 68 10.23 18.45 -13.20
C ASP A 68 10.69 17.25 -12.36
N ASN A 69 11.48 16.37 -12.98
CA ASN A 69 11.98 15.16 -12.33
C ASN A 69 13.03 15.46 -11.26
N ASN A 70 13.22 14.51 -10.33
CA ASN A 70 14.25 14.56 -9.28
C ASN A 70 14.13 15.74 -8.30
N ILE A 71 12.95 16.36 -8.21
CA ILE A 71 12.62 17.32 -7.17
C ILE A 71 12.20 16.57 -5.91
N THR A 72 12.58 17.09 -4.74
CA THR A 72 12.07 16.63 -3.44
C THR A 72 11.12 17.66 -2.85
N LEU A 73 9.89 17.27 -2.55
CA LEU A 73 9.00 17.98 -1.64
C LEU A 73 9.17 17.39 -0.25
N ASP A 74 9.79 18.15 0.65
CA ASP A 74 9.90 17.83 2.07
C ASP A 74 8.80 18.57 2.84
N GLY A 75 7.80 17.84 3.30
CA GLY A 75 6.71 18.37 4.09
C GLY A 75 7.18 18.95 5.42
N ASN A 76 8.35 18.56 5.93
CA ASN A 76 8.88 19.04 7.22
C ASN A 76 7.85 18.94 8.37
N GLY A 77 6.99 17.92 8.33
CA GLY A 77 5.91 17.71 9.30
C GLY A 77 4.64 18.54 9.07
N HIS A 78 4.59 19.41 8.06
CA HIS A 78 3.40 20.16 7.67
C HIS A 78 2.39 19.30 6.90
N SER A 79 1.22 19.87 6.71
CA SER A 79 0.07 19.23 6.08
C SER A 79 -0.36 19.90 4.78
N ILE A 80 -0.95 19.10 3.89
CA ILE A 80 -1.79 19.57 2.79
C ILE A 80 -3.20 19.03 3.01
N SER A 81 -4.18 19.94 3.07
CA SER A 81 -5.59 19.59 3.20
C SER A 81 -6.48 20.34 2.24
N LYS A 82 -7.29 19.62 1.46
CA LYS A 82 -8.24 20.23 0.50
C LYS A 82 -9.61 20.53 1.08
N GLY A 83 -9.83 20.23 2.35
CA GLY A 83 -11.15 20.36 2.96
C GLY A 83 -12.17 19.46 2.25
N THR A 84 -13.42 19.90 2.13
CA THR A 84 -14.49 19.05 1.62
C THR A 84 -14.63 19.02 0.09
N ASP A 85 -13.69 19.57 -0.69
CA ASP A 85 -13.78 19.51 -2.16
C ASP A 85 -13.29 18.15 -2.67
N PRO A 86 -14.22 17.23 -3.03
CA PRO A 86 -13.89 15.86 -3.37
C PRO A 86 -13.45 15.73 -4.84
N SER A 87 -13.23 16.84 -5.56
CA SER A 87 -12.85 16.82 -6.97
C SER A 87 -11.35 17.00 -7.21
N LEU A 88 -10.59 17.41 -6.19
CA LEU A 88 -9.20 17.82 -6.36
C LEU A 88 -8.21 16.92 -5.62
N GLY A 89 -7.18 16.51 -6.35
CA GLY A 89 -6.05 15.83 -5.76
C GLY A 89 -5.06 16.81 -5.10
N CYS A 90 -4.28 16.30 -4.15
CA CYS A 90 -3.35 17.13 -3.37
C CYS A 90 -1.99 17.29 -4.04
N ILE A 91 -1.36 16.21 -4.51
CA ILE A 91 -0.05 16.30 -5.17
C ILE A 91 -0.01 15.46 -6.45
N GLN A 92 0.47 16.08 -7.52
CA GLN A 92 0.83 15.39 -8.75
C GLN A 92 2.29 15.65 -9.12
N GLY A 93 2.99 14.69 -9.72
CA GLY A 93 4.24 14.98 -10.42
C GLY A 93 5.22 13.81 -10.46
N GLY A 94 6.49 14.12 -10.71
CA GLY A 94 7.60 13.16 -10.67
C GLY A 94 8.71 13.61 -9.73
N GLY A 95 9.20 12.73 -8.85
CA GLY A 95 10.13 13.12 -7.79
C GLY A 95 9.93 12.37 -6.46
N THR A 96 10.34 13.00 -5.36
CA THR A 96 10.20 12.47 -4.00
C THR A 96 9.29 13.36 -3.16
N VAL A 97 8.34 12.75 -2.44
CA VAL A 97 7.55 13.41 -1.39
C VAL A 97 7.87 12.73 -0.07
N LYS A 98 8.21 13.52 0.95
CA LYS A 98 8.51 12.98 2.28
C LYS A 98 8.04 13.86 3.42
N ASN A 99 7.94 13.30 4.63
CA ASN A 99 7.63 14.02 5.88
C ASN A 99 6.35 14.86 5.80
N LEU A 100 5.32 14.39 5.09
CA LEU A 100 4.13 15.17 4.81
C LEU A 100 2.88 14.51 5.38
N ARG A 101 1.94 15.33 5.87
CA ARG A 101 0.59 14.88 6.21
C ARG A 101 -0.40 15.28 5.10
N VAL A 102 -1.08 14.33 4.48
CA VAL A 102 -2.02 14.57 3.38
C VAL A 102 -3.41 14.13 3.82
N THR A 103 -4.36 15.06 3.80
CA THR A 103 -5.70 14.78 4.32
C THR A 103 -6.81 15.44 3.53
N GLN A 104 -8.00 14.83 3.55
CA GLN A 104 -9.20 15.38 2.91
C GLN A 104 -9.01 15.66 1.41
N CYS A 105 -8.19 14.87 0.73
CA CYS A 105 -7.97 14.92 -0.70
C CYS A 105 -8.81 13.84 -1.38
N SER A 106 -9.38 14.12 -2.55
CA SER A 106 -10.01 13.05 -3.34
C SER A 106 -8.97 12.04 -3.84
N LEU A 107 -7.81 12.55 -4.21
CA LEU A 107 -6.62 11.82 -4.62
C LEU A 107 -5.42 12.40 -3.87
N GLY A 108 -4.83 11.66 -2.93
CA GLY A 108 -3.71 12.14 -2.12
C GLY A 108 -2.51 12.50 -2.99
N ILE A 109 -1.86 11.48 -3.55
CA ILE A 109 -0.69 11.66 -4.43
C ILE A 109 -0.79 10.75 -5.65
N TRP A 110 -0.44 11.28 -6.84
CA TRP A 110 -0.31 10.50 -8.06
C TRP A 110 0.82 10.97 -8.99
N GLY A 111 1.31 10.06 -9.82
CA GLY A 111 2.45 10.28 -10.72
C GLY A 111 3.69 9.46 -10.31
N PRO A 112 4.74 9.44 -11.14
CA PRO A 112 5.96 8.65 -10.91
C PRO A 112 6.76 9.15 -9.70
N LEU A 113 6.26 8.83 -8.51
CA LEU A 113 6.72 9.38 -7.24
C LEU A 113 7.30 8.30 -6.34
N THR A 114 8.37 8.69 -5.66
CA THR A 114 8.78 8.07 -4.41
C THR A 114 8.08 8.81 -3.28
N VAL A 115 7.35 8.09 -2.43
CA VAL A 115 6.67 8.65 -1.26
C VAL A 115 7.16 7.94 -0.01
N MET A 116 7.72 8.70 0.93
CA MET A 116 8.24 8.12 2.16
C MET A 116 7.92 8.91 3.43
N ASP A 117 7.91 8.23 4.57
CA ASP A 117 7.80 8.87 5.90
C ASP A 117 6.64 9.87 6.00
N SER A 118 5.51 9.55 5.34
CA SER A 118 4.34 10.44 5.21
C SER A 118 3.06 9.78 5.71
N SER A 119 2.05 10.59 6.05
CA SER A 119 0.75 10.09 6.53
C SER A 119 -0.41 10.55 5.65
N PHE A 120 -1.32 9.63 5.35
CA PHE A 120 -2.50 9.84 4.51
C PHE A 120 -3.77 9.49 5.29
N THR A 121 -4.59 10.49 5.61
CA THR A 121 -5.82 10.32 6.39
C THR A 121 -7.04 10.98 5.77
N GLU A 122 -8.20 10.31 5.84
CA GLU A 122 -9.48 10.87 5.37
C GLU A 122 -9.48 11.27 3.88
N ASN A 123 -8.68 10.59 3.06
CA ASN A 123 -8.66 10.81 1.61
C ASN A 123 -9.63 9.85 0.90
N GLY A 124 -10.05 10.19 -0.32
CA GLY A 124 -10.67 9.23 -1.21
C GLY A 124 -9.70 8.11 -1.55
N LEU A 125 -8.55 8.45 -2.13
CA LEU A 125 -7.47 7.52 -2.42
C LEU A 125 -6.18 8.09 -1.85
N ALA A 126 -5.46 7.34 -1.00
CA ALA A 126 -4.23 7.84 -0.40
C ALA A 126 -3.07 7.94 -1.40
N LEU A 127 -2.67 6.83 -2.03
CA LEU A 127 -1.58 6.78 -3.02
C LEU A 127 -1.98 6.06 -4.31
N LEU A 128 -1.77 6.71 -5.47
CA LEU A 128 -1.99 6.13 -6.79
C LEU A 128 -0.68 6.04 -7.58
N ALA A 129 -0.27 4.82 -7.93
CA ALA A 129 0.72 4.59 -8.98
C ALA A 129 0.01 4.22 -10.29
N GLN A 130 0.25 4.98 -11.35
CA GLN A 130 -0.38 4.75 -12.64
C GLN A 130 0.59 4.93 -13.80
N GLY A 131 0.62 3.95 -14.71
CA GLY A 131 1.23 4.08 -16.03
C GLY A 131 2.73 4.39 -16.00
N GLY A 132 3.54 3.47 -15.48
CA GLY A 132 4.99 3.67 -15.43
C GLY A 132 5.74 2.60 -14.64
N SER A 133 6.98 2.92 -14.27
CA SER A 133 7.83 2.05 -13.45
C SER A 133 8.49 2.80 -12.30
N ASN A 134 9.16 2.06 -11.41
CA ASN A 134 10.01 2.59 -10.34
C ASN A 134 9.27 3.44 -9.28
N PHE A 135 8.00 3.12 -9.00
CA PHE A 135 7.29 3.71 -7.86
C PHE A 135 7.83 3.12 -6.56
N SER A 136 7.99 3.95 -5.54
CA SER A 136 8.45 3.49 -4.22
C SER A 136 7.63 4.15 -3.13
N PHE A 137 6.82 3.36 -2.42
CA PHE A 137 6.00 3.82 -1.30
C PHE A 137 6.51 3.15 -0.03
N THR A 138 7.22 3.90 0.81
CA THR A 138 7.90 3.32 1.98
C THR A 138 7.65 4.05 3.28
N LYS A 139 7.53 3.33 4.40
CA LYS A 139 7.41 3.95 5.75
C LYS A 139 6.25 4.94 5.90
N ASN A 140 5.17 4.74 5.13
CA ASN A 140 3.99 5.61 5.21
C ASN A 140 2.93 5.04 6.15
N VAL A 141 2.09 5.92 6.68
CA VAL A 141 0.87 5.55 7.41
C VAL A 141 -0.35 5.95 6.58
N LEU A 142 -1.12 4.98 6.11
CA LEU A 142 -2.29 5.19 5.26
C LEU A 142 -3.53 4.69 6.00
N SER A 143 -4.31 5.61 6.59
CA SER A 143 -5.44 5.22 7.43
C SER A 143 -6.72 6.02 7.24
N ASN A 144 -7.87 5.37 7.40
CA ASN A 144 -9.19 6.00 7.29
C ASN A 144 -9.43 6.67 5.92
N ASN A 145 -8.86 6.13 4.85
CA ASN A 145 -9.12 6.57 3.48
C ASN A 145 -10.20 5.68 2.84
N ALA A 146 -10.80 6.09 1.74
CA ALA A 146 -11.69 5.19 1.00
C ALA A 146 -10.89 4.04 0.37
N MET A 147 -9.69 4.30 -0.15
CA MET A 147 -8.72 3.31 -0.62
C MET A 147 -7.31 3.65 -0.12
N GLY A 148 -6.51 2.63 0.22
CA GLY A 148 -5.11 2.81 0.60
C GLY A 148 -4.20 3.09 -0.61
N ILE A 149 -3.51 2.05 -1.08
CA ILE A 149 -2.63 2.11 -2.25
C ILE A 149 -3.34 1.50 -3.45
N VAL A 150 -3.36 2.21 -4.57
CA VAL A 150 -3.91 1.71 -5.84
C VAL A 150 -2.82 1.70 -6.90
N LEU A 151 -2.70 0.57 -7.60
CA LEU A 151 -1.79 0.39 -8.73
C LEU A 151 -2.58 0.16 -10.02
N GLY A 152 -2.19 0.82 -11.11
CA GLY A 152 -2.75 0.60 -12.44
C GLY A 152 -1.69 0.68 -13.54
N HIS A 153 -1.43 -0.44 -14.23
CA HIS A 153 -0.41 -0.55 -15.28
C HIS A 153 0.98 -0.11 -14.79
N VAL A 154 1.51 -0.83 -13.79
CA VAL A 154 2.77 -0.50 -13.11
C VAL A 154 3.77 -1.64 -13.26
N ALA A 155 5.05 -1.28 -13.45
CA ALA A 155 6.17 -2.22 -13.45
C ALA A 155 7.18 -1.91 -12.33
N GLY A 156 7.59 -2.90 -11.54
CA GLY A 156 8.73 -2.78 -10.62
C GLY A 156 8.50 -1.86 -9.42
N ALA A 157 7.26 -1.76 -8.91
CA ALA A 157 7.00 -0.92 -7.74
C ALA A 157 7.46 -1.58 -6.43
N LEU A 158 7.98 -0.77 -5.51
CA LEU A 158 8.29 -1.16 -4.14
C LEU A 158 7.24 -0.59 -3.18
N ILE A 159 6.56 -1.45 -2.43
CA ILE A 159 5.66 -1.07 -1.34
C ILE A 159 6.21 -1.70 -0.08
N ALA A 160 6.88 -0.92 0.77
CA ALA A 160 7.58 -1.49 1.92
C ALA A 160 7.43 -0.72 3.23
N ASN A 161 7.36 -1.44 4.36
CA ASN A 161 7.34 -0.82 5.69
C ASN A 161 6.17 0.14 5.93
N ASN A 162 5.04 -0.02 5.23
CA ASN A 162 3.87 0.84 5.40
C ASN A 162 2.90 0.26 6.44
N ARG A 163 2.17 1.15 7.12
CA ARG A 163 1.02 0.82 7.97
C ARG A 163 -0.26 1.24 7.25
N ILE A 164 -1.02 0.28 6.73
CA ILE A 164 -2.22 0.49 5.92
C ILE A 164 -3.44 0.00 6.71
N LEU A 165 -4.17 0.94 7.31
CA LEU A 165 -5.08 0.66 8.42
C LEU A 165 -6.48 1.24 8.21
N ASN A 166 -7.54 0.51 8.55
CA ASN A 166 -8.89 1.09 8.65
C ASN A 166 -9.40 1.80 7.37
N ASN A 167 -8.95 1.38 6.18
CA ASN A 167 -9.46 1.95 4.93
C ASN A 167 -10.80 1.31 4.57
N GLN A 168 -11.73 2.09 4.02
CA GLN A 168 -13.11 1.63 3.73
C GLN A 168 -13.18 0.61 2.60
N GLY A 169 -12.16 0.57 1.74
CA GLY A 169 -11.95 -0.40 0.68
C GLY A 169 -10.68 -1.21 0.90
N CYS A 170 -10.03 -1.62 -0.17
CA CYS A 170 -8.80 -2.41 -0.08
C CYS A 170 -7.61 -1.59 0.47
N GLY A 171 -6.78 -2.25 1.28
CA GLY A 171 -5.51 -1.67 1.73
C GLY A 171 -4.54 -1.46 0.56
N ILE A 172 -4.33 -2.50 -0.26
CA ILE A 172 -3.56 -2.43 -1.51
C ILE A 172 -4.39 -3.06 -2.64
N SER A 173 -4.56 -2.37 -3.76
CA SER A 173 -5.40 -2.83 -4.87
C SER A 173 -4.76 -2.62 -6.23
N PHE A 174 -4.71 -3.70 -7.02
CA PHE A 174 -4.26 -3.69 -8.40
C PHE A 174 -5.50 -3.58 -9.29
N LYS A 175 -5.79 -2.38 -9.79
CA LYS A 175 -6.96 -2.14 -10.67
C LYS A 175 -6.78 -2.81 -12.03
N THR A 176 -5.55 -2.87 -12.52
CA THR A 176 -5.19 -3.52 -13.78
C THR A 176 -3.92 -4.35 -13.58
N SER A 177 -3.53 -5.11 -14.61
CA SER A 177 -2.34 -5.96 -14.54
C SER A 177 -1.08 -5.11 -14.24
N ALA A 178 -0.31 -5.54 -13.24
CA ALA A 178 0.99 -4.99 -12.89
C ALA A 178 2.03 -6.12 -12.79
N ASN A 179 3.31 -5.76 -12.92
CA ASN A 179 4.38 -6.74 -12.91
C ASN A 179 5.60 -6.31 -12.09
N GLY A 180 6.31 -7.28 -11.50
CA GLY A 180 7.52 -6.98 -10.74
C GLY A 180 7.26 -6.20 -9.45
N VAL A 181 6.03 -6.13 -8.95
CA VAL A 181 5.70 -5.40 -7.72
C VAL A 181 6.17 -6.20 -6.52
N ASN A 182 6.91 -5.54 -5.62
CA ASN A 182 7.40 -6.12 -4.37
C ASN A 182 6.68 -5.46 -3.18
N ILE A 183 5.84 -6.23 -2.50
CA ILE A 183 5.10 -5.83 -1.29
C ILE A 183 5.76 -6.51 -0.09
N THR A 184 6.51 -5.75 0.70
CA THR A 184 7.33 -6.33 1.78
C THR A 184 7.25 -5.57 3.09
N ASP A 185 7.25 -6.28 4.22
CA ASP A 185 7.34 -5.67 5.56
C ASP A 185 6.21 -4.68 5.88
N ASN A 186 5.03 -4.83 5.28
CA ASN A 186 3.88 -3.97 5.55
C ASN A 186 2.96 -4.56 6.61
N ILE A 187 2.27 -3.68 7.35
CA ILE A 187 1.12 -4.03 8.18
C ILE A 187 -0.13 -3.59 7.43
N VAL A 188 -0.95 -4.56 6.98
CA VAL A 188 -2.20 -4.32 6.25
C VAL A 188 -3.35 -4.86 7.08
N SER A 189 -4.07 -3.98 7.78
CA SER A 189 -5.10 -4.43 8.71
C SER A 189 -6.35 -3.58 8.78
N HIS A 190 -7.46 -4.21 9.17
CA HIS A 190 -8.76 -3.55 9.36
C HIS A 190 -9.27 -2.81 8.12
N ASN A 191 -8.79 -3.16 6.94
CA ASN A 191 -9.32 -2.66 5.68
C ASN A 191 -10.51 -3.52 5.25
N ASP A 192 -11.32 -3.08 4.29
CA ASP A 192 -12.40 -3.93 3.78
C ASP A 192 -11.84 -5.18 3.10
N CYS A 193 -10.80 -5.03 2.28
CA CYS A 193 -9.98 -6.13 1.78
C CYS A 193 -8.50 -5.85 2.08
N GLY A 194 -7.67 -6.86 2.32
CA GLY A 194 -6.24 -6.64 2.59
C GLY A 194 -5.49 -6.23 1.31
N ILE A 195 -5.13 -7.21 0.49
CA ILE A 195 -4.39 -7.01 -0.76
C ILE A 195 -5.11 -7.70 -1.92
N SER A 196 -5.45 -6.95 -2.97
CA SER A 196 -5.98 -7.49 -4.23
C SER A 196 -4.90 -7.44 -5.30
N ILE A 197 -4.52 -8.60 -5.85
CA ILE A 197 -3.40 -8.77 -6.77
C ILE A 197 -3.89 -9.16 -8.17
N ARG A 198 -3.28 -8.57 -9.20
CA ARG A 198 -3.49 -8.92 -10.61
C ARG A 198 -2.20 -8.70 -11.41
N GLY A 199 -1.90 -9.61 -12.32
CA GLY A 199 -0.69 -9.54 -13.15
C GLY A 199 0.44 -10.39 -12.59
N PHE A 200 1.59 -10.40 -13.24
CA PHE A 200 2.58 -11.48 -13.11
C PHE A 200 3.90 -11.02 -12.48
N ASN A 201 4.70 -11.96 -11.96
CA ASN A 201 5.99 -11.70 -11.31
C ASN A 201 5.86 -10.72 -10.12
N ASN A 202 4.82 -10.87 -9.29
CA ASN A 202 4.64 -10.02 -8.10
C ASN A 202 4.94 -10.83 -6.83
N PHE A 203 5.54 -10.16 -5.85
CA PHE A 203 6.04 -10.76 -4.62
C PHE A 203 5.35 -10.12 -3.42
N VAL A 204 4.82 -10.95 -2.52
CA VAL A 204 4.22 -10.52 -1.24
C VAL A 204 4.90 -11.29 -0.12
N LYS A 205 5.76 -10.63 0.65
CA LYS A 205 6.54 -11.29 1.70
C LYS A 205 6.74 -10.46 2.96
N ASN A 206 6.99 -11.11 4.08
CA ASN A 206 7.24 -10.44 5.36
C ASN A 206 6.12 -9.49 5.82
N ASN A 207 4.90 -9.61 5.28
CA ASN A 207 3.81 -8.71 5.65
C ASN A 207 3.00 -9.32 6.80
N THR A 208 2.43 -8.45 7.63
CA THR A 208 1.36 -8.84 8.55
C THR A 208 0.02 -8.38 7.99
N ILE A 209 -0.80 -9.33 7.58
CA ILE A 209 -2.10 -9.10 6.95
C ILE A 209 -3.17 -9.61 7.92
N SER A 210 -3.92 -8.70 8.52
CA SER A 210 -4.77 -9.07 9.66
C SER A 210 -6.10 -8.34 9.75
N HIS A 211 -7.12 -9.03 10.24
CA HIS A 211 -8.43 -8.44 10.56
C HIS A 211 -9.05 -7.63 9.42
N ASN A 212 -8.77 -7.96 8.15
CA ASN A 212 -9.45 -7.33 7.02
C ASN A 212 -10.86 -7.92 6.88
N ARG A 213 -11.85 -7.11 6.50
CA ARG A 213 -13.27 -7.46 6.67
C ARG A 213 -13.75 -8.59 5.75
N THR A 214 -13.27 -8.62 4.51
CA THR A 214 -13.74 -9.53 3.47
C THR A 214 -12.74 -10.64 3.17
N ILE A 215 -11.45 -10.30 3.05
CA ILE A 215 -10.38 -11.26 2.78
C ILE A 215 -9.00 -10.65 3.09
N GLY A 216 -8.02 -11.51 3.40
CA GLY A 216 -6.61 -11.10 3.55
C GLY A 216 -5.96 -10.82 2.20
N ILE A 217 -5.90 -11.80 1.31
CA ILE A 217 -5.43 -11.62 -0.08
C ILE A 217 -6.43 -12.22 -1.07
N SER A 218 -6.68 -11.50 -2.17
CA SER A 218 -7.34 -12.03 -3.35
C SER A 218 -6.40 -11.94 -4.55
N VAL A 219 -6.13 -13.06 -5.22
CA VAL A 219 -5.35 -13.12 -6.46
C VAL A 219 -6.30 -13.44 -7.61
N VAL A 220 -6.36 -12.57 -8.61
CA VAL A 220 -7.31 -12.69 -9.72
C VAL A 220 -6.58 -12.90 -11.05
N PHE A 221 -6.93 -13.97 -11.78
CA PHE A 221 -6.39 -14.35 -13.09
C PHE A 221 -4.90 -14.69 -13.10
N ALA A 222 -4.49 -15.64 -12.24
CA ALA A 222 -3.12 -16.10 -12.07
C ALA A 222 -2.65 -17.17 -13.07
N ASP A 223 -3.50 -17.62 -14.00
CA ASP A 223 -3.09 -18.62 -15.00
C ASP A 223 -1.90 -18.05 -15.81
N LEU A 224 -0.72 -18.70 -15.68
CA LEU A 224 0.59 -18.29 -16.23
C LEU A 224 1.33 -17.15 -15.49
N GLN A 225 0.98 -16.85 -14.24
CA GLN A 225 1.55 -15.73 -13.49
C GLN A 225 2.39 -16.21 -12.30
N HIS A 226 3.68 -15.88 -12.27
CA HIS A 226 4.52 -16.13 -11.09
C HIS A 226 4.14 -15.14 -9.98
N ILE A 227 3.24 -15.54 -9.10
CA ILE A 227 2.90 -14.81 -7.88
C ILE A 227 3.47 -15.58 -6.70
N GLU A 228 4.32 -14.92 -5.91
CA GLU A 228 4.97 -15.53 -4.76
C GLU A 228 4.49 -14.87 -3.47
N ILE A 229 3.93 -15.67 -2.56
CA ILE A 229 3.34 -15.22 -1.30
C ILE A 229 3.92 -16.07 -0.17
N TYR A 230 4.99 -15.63 0.47
CA TYR A 230 5.67 -16.41 1.53
C TYR A 230 6.14 -15.50 2.66
N ASN A 231 6.44 -16.05 3.85
CA ASN A 231 6.81 -15.30 5.03
C ASN A 231 5.81 -14.22 5.43
N ASN A 232 4.51 -14.44 5.23
CA ASN A 232 3.50 -13.49 5.71
C ASN A 232 2.80 -14.05 6.95
N ASN A 233 2.32 -13.16 7.81
CA ASN A 233 1.41 -13.49 8.90
C ASN A 233 -0.04 -13.22 8.48
N PHE A 234 -0.85 -14.26 8.36
CA PHE A 234 -2.29 -14.17 8.13
C PHE A 234 -3.06 -14.35 9.44
N ILE A 235 -3.54 -13.23 10.01
CA ILE A 235 -4.11 -13.21 11.36
C ILE A 235 -5.55 -12.70 11.36
N GLY A 236 -6.52 -13.56 11.71
CA GLY A 236 -7.89 -13.13 11.96
C GLY A 236 -8.63 -12.53 10.75
N ASN A 237 -8.19 -12.80 9.52
CA ASN A 237 -8.99 -12.51 8.33
C ASN A 237 -10.09 -13.60 8.20
N PRO A 238 -11.23 -13.32 7.54
CA PRO A 238 -12.23 -14.33 7.22
C PRO A 238 -11.64 -15.56 6.53
N SER A 239 -12.21 -16.73 6.78
CA SER A 239 -11.76 -17.98 6.14
C SER A 239 -12.48 -18.20 4.79
N PRO A 240 -11.77 -18.56 3.71
CA PRO A 240 -10.31 -18.68 3.64
C PRO A 240 -9.62 -17.31 3.69
N GLN A 241 -8.49 -17.23 4.40
CA GLN A 241 -7.76 -15.96 4.58
C GLN A 241 -7.15 -15.44 3.27
N VAL A 242 -6.92 -16.35 2.32
CA VAL A 242 -6.48 -16.06 0.95
C VAL A 242 -7.37 -16.81 -0.03
N GLN A 243 -7.68 -16.17 -1.15
CA GLN A 243 -8.31 -16.77 -2.31
C GLN A 243 -7.41 -16.51 -3.52
N SER A 244 -7.10 -17.57 -4.27
CA SER A 244 -6.31 -17.49 -5.50
C SER A 244 -6.97 -18.27 -6.63
N SER A 245 -6.61 -17.98 -7.87
CA SER A 245 -6.71 -18.98 -8.95
C SER A 245 -5.43 -19.83 -8.97
N GLU A 246 -5.42 -20.92 -9.74
CA GLU A 246 -4.24 -21.78 -9.85
C GLU A 246 -3.00 -20.98 -10.30
N GLY A 247 -1.82 -21.30 -9.75
CA GLY A 247 -0.52 -20.74 -10.17
C GLY A 247 0.21 -19.86 -9.15
N ALA A 248 -0.44 -19.38 -8.09
CA ALA A 248 0.25 -18.69 -7.01
C ALA A 248 1.02 -19.68 -6.11
N VAL A 249 2.24 -19.29 -5.72
CA VAL A 249 3.17 -20.10 -4.92
C VAL A 249 3.21 -19.55 -3.49
N PHE A 250 2.90 -20.39 -2.52
CA PHE A 250 2.79 -19.98 -1.11
C PHE A 250 3.97 -20.39 -0.22
N ASN A 251 4.94 -21.08 -0.80
CA ASN A 251 6.19 -21.50 -0.15
C ASN A 251 7.24 -21.70 -1.24
N GLN A 252 8.53 -21.64 -0.90
CA GLN A 252 9.61 -22.04 -1.81
C GLN A 252 10.30 -23.30 -1.28
N ASP A 253 11.23 -23.88 -2.04
CA ASP A 253 11.90 -25.14 -1.67
C ASP A 253 13.08 -24.93 -0.69
N VAL A 254 13.24 -25.89 0.23
CA VAL A 254 14.36 -26.29 1.14
C VAL A 254 15.08 -25.21 1.97
N LEU A 255 15.10 -23.94 1.58
CA LEU A 255 15.74 -22.84 2.31
C LEU A 255 14.82 -21.61 2.50
N ILE A 256 13.61 -21.63 1.91
CA ILE A 256 12.64 -20.53 1.97
C ILE A 256 11.25 -21.10 2.28
N VAL A 257 10.90 -20.91 3.54
CA VAL A 257 9.69 -21.32 4.28
C VAL A 257 8.38 -20.63 3.84
N GLY A 258 7.23 -21.20 4.23
CA GLY A 258 5.89 -20.73 3.85
C GLY A 258 5.38 -19.54 4.68
N ASN A 259 4.09 -19.52 4.98
CA ASN A 259 3.42 -18.45 5.72
C ASN A 259 2.94 -18.94 7.10
N TYR A 260 2.66 -17.98 7.99
CA TYR A 260 1.96 -18.25 9.24
C TYR A 260 0.45 -18.02 9.07
N TRP A 261 -0.35 -18.97 9.55
CA TRP A 261 -1.82 -18.94 9.44
C TRP A 261 -2.47 -19.08 10.81
N SER A 262 -3.09 -18.01 11.31
CA SER A 262 -3.75 -18.05 12.63
C SER A 262 -4.88 -19.10 12.77
N ASN A 263 -5.42 -19.59 11.65
CA ASN A 263 -6.40 -20.68 11.61
C ASN A 263 -5.79 -22.07 11.32
N TYR A 264 -4.48 -22.18 11.13
CA TYR A 264 -3.75 -23.42 10.88
C TYR A 264 -2.34 -23.36 11.46
N HIS A 265 -2.23 -23.44 12.79
CA HIS A 265 -0.93 -23.39 13.49
C HIS A 265 -0.87 -24.31 14.73
N THR A 266 -1.95 -25.05 15.01
CA THR A 266 -2.05 -25.95 16.18
C THR A 266 -2.40 -27.37 15.75
N ARG A 267 -2.05 -28.35 16.60
CA ARG A 267 -2.39 -29.77 16.37
C ARG A 267 -3.89 -30.00 16.11
N PRO A 268 -4.83 -29.40 16.87
CA PRO A 268 -6.26 -29.55 16.59
C PRO A 268 -6.69 -28.99 15.22
N GLN A 269 -5.98 -28.01 14.67
CA GLN A 269 -6.24 -27.44 13.35
C GLN A 269 -5.61 -28.25 12.20
N GLY A 270 -4.82 -29.27 12.51
CA GLY A 270 -4.13 -30.12 11.53
C GLY A 270 -2.64 -29.86 11.39
N CYS A 271 -2.13 -28.75 11.93
CA CYS A 271 -0.70 -28.45 11.94
C CYS A 271 0.02 -29.27 13.02
N LYS A 272 0.81 -30.25 12.60
CA LYS A 272 1.68 -31.06 13.46
C LYS A 272 3.12 -30.71 13.12
N ASP A 273 3.94 -30.55 14.15
CA ASP A 273 5.39 -30.38 14.04
C ASP A 273 6.02 -31.56 14.79
N LEU A 274 6.29 -32.66 14.07
CA LEU A 274 6.79 -33.92 14.61
C LEU A 274 8.32 -33.95 14.64
N ASN A 275 8.98 -33.24 13.73
CA ASN A 275 10.44 -33.14 13.66
C ASN A 275 10.99 -31.94 14.45
N HIS A 276 10.12 -31.09 15.02
CA HIS A 276 10.44 -29.92 15.84
C HIS A 276 11.24 -28.84 15.10
N ASP A 277 10.99 -28.68 13.80
CA ASP A 277 11.62 -27.64 12.97
C ASP A 277 10.80 -26.33 12.91
N SER A 278 9.71 -26.24 13.69
CA SER A 278 8.77 -25.11 13.74
C SER A 278 7.91 -24.93 12.49
N LEU A 279 7.88 -25.91 11.58
CA LEU A 279 6.97 -25.98 10.44
C LEU A 279 5.89 -27.04 10.67
N CYS A 280 4.74 -26.87 10.02
CA CYS A 280 3.74 -27.93 9.97
C CYS A 280 4.18 -29.00 8.95
N ASP A 281 4.20 -30.27 9.36
CA ASP A 281 4.51 -31.44 8.51
C ASP A 281 3.44 -31.68 7.42
N ALA A 282 2.26 -31.08 7.56
CA ALA A 282 1.14 -31.20 6.64
C ALA A 282 0.85 -29.84 5.98
N PRO A 283 0.49 -29.84 4.68
CA PRO A 283 0.18 -28.61 3.96
C PRO A 283 -1.11 -27.97 4.49
N TYR A 284 -1.14 -26.63 4.49
CA TYR A 284 -2.38 -25.88 4.64
C TYR A 284 -3.04 -25.72 3.26
N VAL A 285 -4.18 -26.40 3.05
CA VAL A 285 -4.91 -26.38 1.78
C VAL A 285 -6.13 -25.47 1.87
N PHE A 286 -6.33 -24.62 0.87
CA PHE A 286 -7.46 -23.69 0.76
C PHE A 286 -7.95 -23.57 -0.69
N PRO A 287 -9.12 -22.98 -0.95
CA PRO A 287 -9.61 -22.82 -2.31
C PRO A 287 -8.62 -22.06 -3.21
N GLY A 288 -8.10 -22.75 -4.21
CA GLY A 288 -7.20 -22.19 -5.22
C GLY A 288 -5.73 -22.12 -4.84
N GLY A 289 -5.31 -22.75 -3.74
CA GLY A 289 -3.89 -22.83 -3.38
C GLY A 289 -3.60 -23.72 -2.18
N GLN A 290 -2.31 -23.95 -1.94
CA GLN A 290 -1.84 -24.60 -0.74
C GLN A 290 -0.48 -24.04 -0.33
N ASP A 291 -0.23 -24.02 0.97
CA ASP A 291 1.07 -23.75 1.56
C ASP A 291 1.66 -25.06 2.08
N ASN A 292 2.78 -25.50 1.51
CA ASN A 292 3.38 -26.78 1.87
C ASN A 292 4.30 -26.72 3.09
N LEU A 293 4.70 -25.52 3.51
CA LEU A 293 5.61 -25.33 4.65
C LEU A 293 5.06 -24.24 5.59
N PRO A 294 3.83 -24.41 6.15
CA PRO A 294 3.26 -23.41 7.04
C PRO A 294 4.05 -23.30 8.34
N TRP A 295 4.18 -22.10 8.88
CA TRP A 295 4.82 -21.87 10.17
C TRP A 295 3.87 -22.18 11.34
N VAL A 296 4.41 -22.82 12.39
CA VAL A 296 3.72 -23.04 13.67
C VAL A 296 3.59 -21.74 14.47
N HIS A 297 4.54 -20.82 14.28
CA HIS A 297 4.62 -19.57 15.03
C HIS A 297 4.57 -18.35 14.10
N LYS A 298 3.92 -17.27 14.58
CA LYS A 298 4.00 -15.94 13.95
C LYS A 298 5.48 -15.57 13.79
N ASN A 299 5.85 -14.98 12.66
CA ASN A 299 7.23 -14.58 12.36
C ASN A 299 8.27 -15.71 12.37
N GLY A 300 7.88 -16.98 12.20
CA GLY A 300 8.79 -18.13 12.34
C GLY A 300 10.08 -18.05 11.49
N TRP A 301 10.05 -17.35 10.36
CA TRP A 301 11.19 -17.14 9.47
C TRP A 301 12.29 -16.23 10.01
N LEU A 302 12.06 -15.52 11.11
CA LEU A 302 13.09 -14.68 11.75
C LEU A 302 14.00 -15.48 12.71
N GLY A 303 13.67 -16.74 13.01
CA GLY A 303 14.38 -17.53 14.01
C GLY A 303 14.10 -17.05 15.45
N LYS A 304 14.55 -17.82 16.44
CA LYS A 304 14.23 -17.59 17.87
C LYS A 304 14.89 -16.35 18.50
N ASP A 305 15.72 -15.61 17.77
CA ASP A 305 16.53 -14.51 18.33
C ASP A 305 15.86 -13.12 18.22
N ASP A 306 14.80 -12.97 17.42
CA ASP A 306 14.18 -11.66 17.14
C ASP A 306 12.86 -11.36 17.89
N ASP A 307 12.29 -12.31 18.63
CA ASP A 307 11.06 -12.10 19.44
C ASP A 307 11.25 -11.06 20.57
N ASN A 308 12.50 -10.74 20.95
CA ASN A 308 12.81 -9.75 21.99
C ASN A 308 12.72 -8.28 21.54
N ARG A 309 12.30 -7.97 20.30
CA ARG A 309 12.21 -6.57 19.81
C ARG A 309 10.80 -5.98 19.78
N GLU A 310 9.73 -6.77 19.97
CA GLU A 310 8.35 -6.25 19.96
C GLU A 310 7.81 -5.85 21.36
N GLU A 311 8.39 -6.30 22.47
CA GLU A 311 7.92 -5.91 23.83
C GLU A 311 8.41 -4.51 24.30
N GLY A 312 9.27 -3.85 23.51
CA GLY A 312 9.93 -2.60 23.92
C GLY A 312 9.32 -1.28 23.41
N ARG A 313 8.13 -1.29 22.78
CA ARG A 313 7.49 -0.05 22.27
C ARG A 313 6.00 0.00 22.61
N ASN A 314 5.69 0.28 23.87
CA ASN A 314 4.46 0.94 24.29
C ASN A 314 4.75 2.40 24.60
#